data_AF-A0A3B8WBU1-F1
#
_entry.id   AF-A0A3B8WBU1-F1
#
_cell.length_a   1.000
_cell.length_b   1.000
_cell.length_c   1.000
_cell.angle_alpha   90.00
_cell.angle_beta   90.00
_cell.angle_gamma   90.00
#
_symmetry.space_group_name_H-M   'P 1'
#
loop_
_entity.id
_entity.type
_entity.pdbx_description
1 polymer ?
#
loop_
_entity_poly.entity_id
_entity_poly.type
_entity_poly.pdbx_seq_one_letter_code
_entity_poly.pdbx_strand_id
1 'polypeptide(L)' 'VPRGRLRLTAPVTYGEKSIAPLVNDFVLRYPELDVDMKLTNQTLDLVAEGYDLA' A
#
# COMPACT_ATOMS: atom_id res chain seq x y z
N VAL A 1 -0.53 -18.93 -3.22
CA VAL A 1 -0.94 -17.64 -3.82
C VAL A 1 -1.11 -16.62 -2.70
N PRO A 2 -0.64 -15.37 -2.86
CA PRO A 2 -0.90 -14.28 -1.90
C PRO A 2 -2.40 -14.07 -1.71
N ARG A 3 -2.85 -13.90 -0.46
CA ARG A 3 -4.25 -13.67 -0.08
C ARG A 3 -4.32 -12.96 1.27
N GLY A 4 -5.39 -12.21 1.51
CA GLY A 4 -5.60 -11.46 2.75
C GLY A 4 -5.46 -9.96 2.56
N ARG A 5 -5.32 -9.21 3.67
CA ARG A 5 -5.28 -7.74 3.63
C ARG A 5 -3.83 -7.24 3.71
N LEU A 6 -3.45 -6.37 2.80
CA LEU A 6 -2.16 -5.66 2.78
C LEU A 6 -2.41 -4.17 3.06
N ARG A 7 -1.75 -3.61 4.07
CA ARG A 7 -1.82 -2.18 4.40
C ARG A 7 -0.47 -1.53 4.16
N LEU A 8 -0.45 -0.47 3.37
CA LEU A 8 0.79 0.25 3.06
C LEU A 8 0.58 1.76 3.05
N THR A 9 1.65 2.49 3.38
CA THR A 9 1.69 3.95 3.28
C THR A 9 2.90 4.40 2.47
N ALA A 10 2.79 5.52 1.77
CA ALA A 10 3.90 6.11 1.03
C ALA A 10 3.73 7.64 0.88
N PRO A 11 4.84 8.39 0.65
CA PRO A 11 4.76 9.80 0.25
C PRO A 11 3.91 9.98 -1.00
N VAL A 12 3.11 11.04 -1.05
CA VAL A 12 2.09 11.23 -2.10
C VAL A 12 2.71 11.16 -3.49
N THR A 13 3.75 11.95 -3.74
CA THR A 13 4.36 12.07 -5.08
C THR A 13 5.03 10.78 -5.55
N TYR A 14 5.60 10.00 -4.64
CA TYR A 14 6.22 8.73 -4.98
C TYR A 14 5.18 7.62 -5.13
N GLY A 15 4.19 7.63 -4.23
CA GLY A 15 3.06 6.73 -4.22
C GLY A 15 2.30 6.73 -5.55
N GLU A 16 1.94 7.91 -6.05
CA GLU A 16 1.21 8.03 -7.31
C GLU A 16 2.02 7.57 -8.54
N LYS A 17 3.31 7.93 -8.59
CA LYS A 17 4.14 7.71 -9.78
C LYS A 17 4.75 6.32 -9.87
N SER A 18 4.98 5.68 -8.73
CA SER A 18 5.77 4.44 -8.68
C SER A 18 5.04 3.30 -7.98
N ILE A 19 4.36 3.56 -6.87
CA ILE A 19 3.75 2.49 -6.05
C ILE A 19 2.36 2.09 -6.57
N ALA A 20 1.50 3.05 -6.87
CA ALA A 20 0.13 2.80 -7.32
C ALA A 20 0.05 1.93 -8.60
N PRO A 21 0.89 2.14 -9.63
CA PRO A 21 0.89 1.26 -10.81
C PRO A 21 1.28 -0.19 -10.46
N LEU A 22 2.28 -0.37 -9.59
CA LEU A 22 2.73 -1.70 -9.16
C LEU A 22 1.67 -2.41 -8.31
N VAL A 23 1.00 -1.68 -7.42
CA VAL A 23 -0.12 -2.21 -6.63
C VAL A 23 -1.27 -2.63 -7.54
N ASN A 24 -1.58 -1.84 -8.57
CA ASN A 24 -2.61 -2.18 -9.55
C ASN A 24 -2.28 -3.50 -10.26
N ASP A 25 -1.07 -3.61 -10.82
CA ASP A 25 -0.60 -4.84 -11.47
C ASP A 25 -0.62 -6.06 -10.52
N PHE A 26 -0.32 -5.83 -9.24
CA PHE A 26 -0.29 -6.88 -8.22
C PHE A 26 -1.70 -7.38 -7.86
N VAL A 27 -2.67 -6.47 -7.68
CA VAL A 27 -4.06 -6.83 -7.39
C VAL A 27 -4.73 -7.52 -8.58
N LEU A 28 -4.41 -7.09 -9.82
CA LEU A 28 -4.90 -7.77 -11.02
C LEU A 28 -4.37 -9.21 -11.12
N ARG A 29 -3.14 -9.46 -10.66
CA ARG A 29 -2.55 -10.81 -10.64
C ARG A 29 -3.10 -11.68 -9.50
N TYR A 30 -3.51 -11.06 -8.40
CA TYR A 30 -3.92 -11.75 -7.18
C TYR A 30 -5.24 -11.17 -6.64
N PRO A 31 -6.39 -11.54 -7.22
CA PRO A 31 -7.70 -10.97 -6.86
C PRO A 31 -8.17 -11.32 -5.44
N GLU A 32 -7.50 -12.25 -4.74
CA GLU A 32 -7.76 -12.59 -3.34
C GLU A 32 -7.05 -11.65 -2.34
N LEU A 33 -6.28 -10.67 -2.83
CA LEU A 33 -5.67 -9.63 -2.02
C LEU A 33 -6.59 -8.41 -1.90
N ASP A 34 -6.78 -7.94 -0.68
CA ASP A 34 -7.40 -6.67 -0.35
C ASP A 34 -6.29 -5.67 0.01
N VAL A 35 -6.10 -4.62 -0.78
CA VAL A 35 -5.01 -3.66 -0.59
C VAL A 35 -5.57 -2.31 -0.14
N ASP A 36 -5.09 -1.86 1.01
CA ASP A 36 -5.39 -0.55 1.59
C ASP A 36 -4.13 0.30 1.54
N MET A 37 -4.14 1.30 0.66
CA MET A 37 -3.00 2.19 0.42
C MET A 37 -3.34 3.61 0.85
N LYS A 38 -2.55 4.15 1.79
CA LYS A 38 -2.64 5.55 2.24
C LYS A 38 -1.45 6.34 1.71
N LEU A 39 -1.72 7.32 0.87
CA LEU A 39 -0.68 8.23 0.38
C LEU A 39 -0.68 9.50 1.23
N THR A 40 0.43 9.77 1.93
CA THR A 40 0.55 10.93 2.80
C THR A 40 1.99 11.42 2.92
N ASN A 41 2.16 12.74 3.03
CA ASN A 41 3.44 13.38 3.37
C ASN A 41 3.56 13.68 4.87
N GLN A 42 2.55 13.30 5.66
CA GLN A 42 2.62 13.39 7.11
C GLN A 42 3.48 12.25 7.63
N THR A 43 4.33 12.52 8.61
CA THR A 43 5.02 11.49 9.39
C THR A 43 3.96 10.69 10.15
N LEU A 44 3.63 9.50 9.64
CA LEU A 44 2.77 8.55 10.33
C LEU A 44 3.60 7.78 11.37
N ASP A 45 3.07 7.63 12.57
CA ASP A 45 3.56 6.65 13.53
C ASP A 45 3.09 5.26 13.08
N LEU A 46 3.95 4.58 12.31
CA LEU A 46 3.65 3.32 11.63
C LEU A 46 3.24 2.20 12.58
N VAL A 47 3.72 2.24 13.82
CA VAL A 47 3.45 1.24 14.87
C VAL A 47 2.06 1.43 15.47
N ALA A 48 1.61 2.68 15.60
CA ALA A 48 0.30 3.00 16.17
C ALA A 48 -0.87 2.67 15.23
N GLU A 49 -0.67 2.74 13.90
CA GLU A 49 -1.74 2.52 12.92
C GLU A 49 -1.76 1.12 12.26
N GLY A 50 -0.81 0.24 12.61
CA GLY A 50 -0.80 -1.15 12.13
C GLY A 50 -0.45 -1.28 10.65
N TYR A 51 0.53 -0.51 10.18
CA TYR A 51 1.08 -0.62 8.82
C TYR A 51 2.25 -1.62 8.78
N ASP A 52 2.29 -2.46 7.75
CA ASP A 52 3.31 -3.50 7.62
C ASP A 52 4.61 -2.99 6.97
N LEU A 53 4.56 -1.90 6.19
CA LEU A 53 5.68 -1.36 5.40
C LEU A 53 5.56 0.17 5.17
N ALA A 54 6.71 0.84 4.98
CA ALA A 54 6.86 2.26 4.63
C ALA A 54 7.94 2.49 3.56
#